data_AF-A0A817PXM1-F1
#
_entry.id   AF-A0A817PXM1-F1
#
_cell.length_a   1.000
_cell.length_b   1.000
_cell.length_c   1.000
_cell.angle_alpha   90.00
_cell.angle_beta   90.00
_cell.angle_gamma   90.00
#
_symmetry.space_group_name_H-M   'P 1'
#
loop_
_entity.id
_entity.type
_entity.pdbx_description
1 polymer ?
#
loop_
_entity_poly.entity_id
_entity_poly.type
_entity_poly.pdbx_seq_one_letter_code
_entity_poly.pdbx_strand_id
1 'polypeptide(L)'
;LSIGPTIGYAQECAVGPEYWCKSFQNAQDCGGLQHCTDTVWNHDQKYELVASSTACQWCQKIFENTHKGFEELDDSDDAIIFTLNSECKSLLPKP
;
A
#
# COMPACT_ATOMS: atom_id res chain seq x y z
N LEU A 1 -21.23 3.52 -29.53
CA LEU A 1 -20.26 2.44 -29.22
C LEU A 1 -18.89 3.11 -29.13
N SER A 2 -18.51 3.56 -27.93
CA SER A 2 -17.20 4.20 -27.74
C SER A 2 -16.15 3.11 -27.62
N ILE A 3 -15.40 2.90 -28.71
CA ILE A 3 -14.13 2.18 -28.72
C ILE A 3 -13.11 3.05 -27.99
N GLY A 4 -13.10 2.96 -26.65
CA GLY A 4 -11.96 3.36 -25.84
C GLY A 4 -10.76 2.49 -26.17
N PRO A 5 -9.52 2.94 -25.89
CA PRO A 5 -8.34 2.18 -26.25
C PRO A 5 -8.47 0.80 -25.63
N THR A 6 -8.24 -0.25 -26.43
CA THR A 6 -8.07 -1.60 -25.90
C THR A 6 -6.94 -1.54 -24.91
N ILE A 7 -7.26 -1.34 -23.63
CA ILE A 7 -6.37 -1.65 -22.52
C ILE A 7 -6.22 -3.15 -22.67
N GLY A 8 -5.15 -3.56 -23.37
CA GLY A 8 -4.79 -4.96 -23.48
C GLY A 8 -4.79 -5.45 -22.05
N TYR A 9 -5.70 -6.38 -21.73
CA TYR A 9 -5.52 -7.21 -20.56
C TYR A 9 -4.11 -7.75 -20.74
N ALA A 10 -3.16 -7.24 -19.95
CA ALA A 10 -1.76 -7.61 -20.10
C ALA A 10 -1.77 -9.13 -20.13
N GLN A 11 -1.22 -9.74 -21.18
CA GLN A 11 -1.42 -11.16 -21.45
C GLN A 11 -0.96 -12.02 -20.25
N GLU A 12 -0.11 -11.44 -19.42
CA GLU A 12 0.35 -11.91 -18.14
C GLU A 12 -0.75 -11.99 -17.07
N CYS A 13 -1.76 -11.11 -17.06
CA CYS A 13 -2.91 -11.21 -16.17
C CYS A 13 -3.74 -12.47 -16.41
N ALA A 14 -3.74 -13.00 -17.64
CA ALA A 14 -4.42 -14.26 -17.98
C ALA A 14 -3.73 -15.50 -17.39
N VAL A 15 -2.51 -15.36 -16.85
CA VAL A 15 -1.81 -16.43 -16.15
C VAL A 15 -2.57 -16.82 -14.88
N GLY A 16 -3.11 -15.85 -14.13
CA GLY A 16 -3.87 -16.12 -12.91
C GLY A 16 -3.23 -15.56 -11.63
N PRO A 17 -3.83 -15.80 -10.45
CA PRO A 17 -3.40 -15.23 -9.16
C PRO A 17 -1.94 -15.46 -8.84
N GLU A 18 -1.36 -16.57 -9.31
CA GLU A 18 0.06 -16.86 -9.18
C GLU A 18 0.96 -15.85 -9.90
N TYR A 19 0.47 -15.11 -10.89
CA TYR A 19 1.19 -14.01 -11.52
C TYR A 19 0.89 -12.69 -10.83
N TRP A 20 -0.39 -12.33 -10.70
CA TRP A 20 -0.73 -11.00 -10.22
C TRP A 20 -0.55 -10.82 -8.71
N CYS A 21 -0.60 -11.89 -7.89
CA CYS A 21 -0.27 -11.81 -6.47
C CYS A 21 1.24 -11.88 -6.15
N LYS A 22 2.12 -11.93 -7.16
CA LYS A 22 3.57 -11.86 -6.92
C LYS A 22 4.05 -10.48 -6.47
N SER A 23 3.34 -9.41 -6.84
CA SER A 23 3.69 -8.05 -6.46
C SER A 23 2.44 -7.19 -6.37
N PHE A 24 2.52 -6.12 -5.57
CA PHE A 24 1.45 -5.12 -5.49
C PHE A 24 1.13 -4.50 -6.84
N GLN A 25 2.16 -4.17 -7.64
CA GLN A 25 1.98 -3.57 -8.96
C GLN A 25 1.22 -4.49 -9.91
N ASN A 26 1.58 -5.77 -9.98
CA ASN A 26 0.88 -6.71 -10.86
C ASN A 26 -0.59 -6.90 -10.41
N ALA A 27 -0.83 -6.94 -9.10
CA ALA A 27 -2.18 -7.05 -8.56
C ALA A 27 -3.03 -5.81 -8.89
N GLN A 28 -2.43 -4.62 -8.84
CA GLN A 28 -3.08 -3.38 -9.24
C GLN A 28 -3.37 -3.36 -10.75
N ASP A 29 -2.38 -3.64 -11.58
CA ASP A 29 -2.49 -3.60 -13.04
C ASP A 29 -3.50 -4.62 -13.58
N CYS A 30 -3.61 -5.78 -12.92
CA CYS A 30 -4.56 -6.83 -13.29
C CYS A 30 -5.93 -6.72 -12.57
N GLY A 31 -6.15 -5.72 -11.72
CA GLY A 31 -7.38 -5.54 -10.95
C GLY A 31 -7.63 -6.62 -9.88
N GLY A 32 -6.59 -7.33 -9.46
CA GLY A 32 -6.64 -8.44 -8.51
C GLY A 32 -6.26 -8.08 -7.07
N LEU A 33 -6.03 -6.81 -6.76
CA LEU A 33 -5.52 -6.37 -5.45
C LEU A 33 -6.33 -6.88 -4.26
N GLN A 34 -7.66 -6.84 -4.35
CA GLN A 34 -8.54 -7.34 -3.29
C GLN A 34 -8.33 -8.84 -3.05
N HIS A 35 -8.32 -9.65 -4.11
CA HIS A 35 -8.11 -11.09 -3.97
C HIS A 35 -6.75 -11.39 -3.36
N CYS A 36 -5.66 -10.78 -3.85
CA CYS A 36 -4.33 -11.03 -3.29
C CYS A 36 -4.25 -10.68 -1.80
N THR A 37 -4.85 -9.55 -1.41
CA THR A 37 -4.84 -9.11 -0.01
C THR A 37 -5.59 -10.12 0.85
N ASP A 38 -6.83 -10.44 0.48
CA ASP A 38 -7.73 -11.25 1.29
C ASP A 38 -7.31 -12.73 1.37
N THR A 39 -6.83 -13.31 0.27
CA THR A 39 -6.68 -14.77 0.14
C THR A 39 -5.23 -15.25 0.06
N VAL A 40 -4.28 -14.39 -0.33
CA VAL A 40 -2.89 -14.80 -0.57
C VAL A 40 -1.96 -14.21 0.48
N TRP A 41 -1.84 -12.88 0.55
CA TRP A 41 -0.86 -12.22 1.40
C TRP A 41 -1.22 -12.34 2.88
N ASN A 42 -2.49 -12.19 3.26
CA ASN A 42 -2.92 -12.36 4.65
C ASN A 42 -2.64 -13.78 5.22
N HIS A 43 -2.43 -14.77 4.36
CA HIS A 43 -2.14 -16.16 4.75
C HIS A 43 -0.66 -16.56 4.53
N ASP A 44 0.17 -15.67 3.98
CA ASP A 44 1.58 -15.93 3.76
C ASP A 44 2.39 -15.69 5.05
N GLN A 45 3.14 -16.69 5.50
CA GLN A 45 4.00 -16.58 6.70
C GLN A 45 5.04 -15.46 6.59
N LYS A 46 5.48 -15.13 5.36
CA LYS A 46 6.39 -14.01 5.12
C LYS A 46 5.70 -12.67 5.34
N TYR A 47 4.42 -12.57 4.99
CA TYR A 47 3.62 -11.37 5.27
C TYR A 47 3.40 -11.21 6.77
N GLU A 48 3.12 -12.29 7.50
CA GLU A 48 3.00 -12.26 8.97
C GLU A 48 4.31 -11.80 9.64
N LEU A 49 5.47 -12.24 9.14
CA LEU A 49 6.78 -11.75 9.61
C LEU A 49 6.94 -10.24 9.36
N VAL A 50 6.57 -9.74 8.18
CA VAL A 50 6.63 -8.31 7.86
C VAL A 50 5.62 -7.50 8.69
N ALA A 51 4.40 -8.00 8.86
CA ALA A 51 3.36 -7.37 9.67
C ALA A 51 3.77 -7.27 11.15
N SER A 52 4.47 -8.29 11.67
CA SER A 52 5.03 -8.27 13.02
C SER A 52 6.31 -7.42 13.15
N SER A 53 6.92 -7.03 12.03
CA SER A 53 8.19 -6.30 12.04
C SER A 53 8.05 -4.92 12.68
N THR A 54 9.12 -4.47 13.34
CA THR A 54 9.15 -3.14 13.95
C THR A 54 8.96 -2.02 12.92
N ALA A 55 9.41 -2.23 11.69
CA ALA A 55 9.18 -1.31 10.58
C ALA A 55 7.70 -1.15 10.24
N CYS A 56 6.91 -2.24 10.23
CA CYS A 56 5.48 -2.17 9.99
C CYS A 56 4.75 -1.47 11.13
N GLN A 57 5.10 -1.79 12.38
CA GLN A 57 4.51 -1.14 13.56
C GLN A 57 4.77 0.38 13.59
N TRP A 58 5.95 0.83 13.19
CA TRP A 58 6.23 2.27 13.08
C TRP A 58 5.47 2.92 11.93
N CYS A 59 5.40 2.25 10.78
CA CYS A 59 4.61 2.73 9.64
C CYS A 59 3.14 2.95 10.04
N GLN A 60 2.53 1.98 10.72
CA GLN A 60 1.16 2.09 11.24
C GLN A 60 0.99 3.28 12.20
N LYS A 61 1.90 3.44 13.17
CA LYS A 61 1.85 4.56 14.12
C LYS A 61 1.96 5.93 13.46
N ILE A 62 2.83 6.07 12.45
CA ILE A 62 2.96 7.32 11.70
C ILE A 62 1.63 7.66 11.03
N PHE A 63 1.00 6.70 10.34
CA PHE A 63 -0.28 6.92 9.69
C PHE A 63 -1.41 7.24 10.68
N GLU A 64 -1.48 6.54 11.82
CA GLU A 64 -2.48 6.82 12.87
C GLU A 64 -2.34 8.23 13.47
N ASN A 65 -1.10 8.67 13.72
CA ASN A 65 -0.84 10.02 14.24
C ASN A 65 -1.14 11.09 13.20
N THR A 66 -0.72 10.86 11.95
CA THR A 66 -0.91 11.81 10.86
C THR A 66 -2.39 11.92 10.49
N HIS A 67 -3.16 10.83 10.56
CA HIS A 67 -4.60 10.82 10.32
C HIS A 67 -5.37 11.76 11.25
N LYS A 68 -5.02 11.78 12.54
CA LYS A 68 -5.58 12.73 13.51
C LYS A 68 -5.20 14.18 13.21
N GLY A 69 -4.01 14.39 12.65
CA GLY A 69 -3.57 15.71 12.20
C GLY A 69 -4.34 16.22 10.97
N PHE A 70 -4.78 15.33 10.08
CA PHE A 70 -5.51 15.74 8.87
C PHE A 70 -6.90 16.32 9.13
N GLU A 71 -7.56 15.99 10.24
CA GLU A 71 -8.86 16.59 10.60
C GLU A 71 -8.74 18.11 10.90
N GLU A 72 -7.53 18.62 11.10
CA GLU A 72 -7.25 20.02 11.45
C GLU A 72 -6.47 20.79 10.35
N LEU A 73 -6.09 20.14 9.24
CA LEU A 73 -5.23 20.72 8.21
C LEU A 73 -6.01 21.07 6.93
N ASP A 74 -5.70 22.23 6.35
CA ASP A 74 -6.09 22.60 4.98
C ASP A 74 -5.44 21.62 4.00
N ASP A 75 -6.19 21.16 2.98
CA ASP A 75 -5.87 20.07 2.02
C ASP A 75 -4.70 20.42 1.05
N SER A 76 -3.64 21.08 1.54
CA SER A 76 -2.42 21.31 0.80
C SER A 76 -1.46 20.13 0.98
N ASP A 77 -1.06 19.51 -0.14
CA ASP A 77 -0.07 18.42 -0.19
C ASP A 77 1.20 18.72 0.63
N ASP A 78 1.60 19.99 0.72
CA ASP A 78 2.76 20.42 1.51
C ASP A 78 2.57 20.24 3.02
N ALA A 79 1.37 20.51 3.54
CA ALA A 79 1.05 20.35 4.95
C ALA A 79 1.02 18.87 5.36
N ILE A 80 0.54 18.02 4.44
CA ILE A 80 0.51 16.57 4.59
C ILE A 80 1.93 16.00 4.63
N ILE A 81 2.76 16.37 3.65
CA ILE A 81 4.15 15.93 3.57
C ILE A 81 4.97 16.44 4.77
N PHE A 82 4.72 17.66 5.25
CA PHE A 82 5.38 18.20 6.44
C PHE A 82 5.06 17.38 7.69
N THR A 83 3.78 17.07 7.91
CA THR A 83 3.31 16.30 9.08
C THR A 83 3.90 14.89 9.07
N LEU A 84 3.85 14.20 7.92
CA LEU A 84 4.46 12.88 7.75
C LEU A 84 5.96 12.90 8.07
N ASN A 85 6.69 13.89 7.57
CA ASN A 85 8.13 14.00 7.82
C ASN A 85 8.46 14.28 9.29
N SER A 86 7.62 15.02 9.99
CA SER A 86 7.77 15.29 11.42
C SER A 86 7.61 14.00 12.25
N GLU A 87 6.53 13.26 12.02
CA GLU A 87 6.24 11.99 12.71
C GLU A 87 7.28 10.91 12.39
N CYS A 88 7.75 10.83 11.13
CA CYS A 88 8.85 9.94 10.75
C CYS A 88 10.13 10.21 11.57
N LYS A 89 10.50 11.48 11.76
CA LYS A 89 11.72 11.84 12.53
C LYS A 89 11.61 11.53 14.02
N SER A 90 10.40 11.58 14.58
CA SER A 90 10.18 11.33 16.01
C SER A 90 10.09 9.83 16.33
N LEU A 91 9.54 9.03 15.43
CA LEU A 91 9.23 7.61 15.65
C LEU A 91 10.32 6.64 15.18
N LEU A 92 11.20 7.05 14.27
CA LEU A 92 12.31 6.19 13.83
C LEU A 92 13.41 6.11 14.90
N PRO A 93 13.99 4.92 15.15
CA PRO A 93 15.14 4.78 16.03
C PRO A 93 16.28 5.65 15.53
N LYS A 94 16.89 6.40 16.44
CA LYS A 94 18.16 7.05 16.18
C LYS A 94 19.26 5.97 16.12
N PRO A 95 20.27 6.15 15.24
CA PRO A 95 21.40 5.24 15.16
C PRO A 95 22.13 5.11 16.50
#